data_AF-A0A3M1S1J0-F1
#
_entry.id   AF-A0A3M1S1J0-F1
#
_cell.length_a   1.000
_cell.length_b   1.000
_cell.length_c   1.000
_cell.angle_alpha   90.00
_cell.angle_beta   90.00
_cell.angle_gamma   90.00
#
_symmetry.space_group_name_H-M   'P 1'
#
loop_
_entity.id
_entity.type
_entity.pdbx_description
1 polymer ?
#
loop_
_entity_poly.entity_id
_entity_poly.type
_entity_poly.pdbx_seq_one_letter_code
_entity_poly.pdbx_strand_id
1 'polypeptide(L)'
;MRLASFKTPEGRPTVGLYKDGVYVDLHALSDGALPADMIAFLAAGEAARASAHRIDASLALDPARPEQLRNAAGQRCAWPEKEIELLAPVPRPGKIMHTSCNFDAHLEELTTWKEPEWQSHNWGEFHFEHPTGF
;
A
#
# COMPACT_ATOMS: atom_id res chain seq x y z
N MET A 1 4.33 -4.94 -12.00
CA MET A 1 3.83 -3.71 -11.37
C MET A 1 3.92 -3.78 -9.86
N ARG A 2 4.49 -2.76 -9.22
CA ARG A 2 4.50 -2.57 -7.76
C ARG A 2 3.88 -1.21 -7.46
N LEU A 3 2.85 -1.17 -6.62
CA LEU A 3 2.19 0.07 -6.23
C LEU A 3 2.71 0.55 -4.88
N ALA A 4 2.69 1.86 -4.68
CA ALA A 4 3.06 2.50 -3.42
C ALA A 4 2.09 3.64 -3.12
N SER A 5 1.99 4.04 -1.86
CA SER A 5 1.43 5.34 -1.46
C SER A 5 2.55 6.19 -0.92
N PHE A 6 2.64 7.44 -1.37
CA PHE A 6 3.66 8.36 -0.91
C PHE A 6 3.15 9.80 -0.96
N LYS A 7 3.79 10.71 -0.22
CA LYS A 7 3.60 12.15 -0.40
C LYS A 7 4.69 12.71 -1.30
N THR A 8 4.29 13.52 -2.27
CA THR A 8 5.22 14.32 -3.07
C THR A 8 5.91 15.38 -2.20
N PRO A 9 7.00 16.02 -2.65
CA PRO A 9 7.65 17.11 -1.90
C PRO A 9 6.70 18.25 -1.50
N GLU A 10 5.62 18.45 -2.26
CA GLU A 10 4.57 19.44 -1.98
C GLU A 10 3.59 18.99 -0.89
N GLY A 11 3.79 17.81 -0.29
CA GLY A 11 2.97 17.23 0.78
C GLY A 11 1.68 16.55 0.32
N ARG A 12 1.44 16.47 -1.00
CA ARG A 12 0.24 15.83 -1.55
C ARG A 12 0.39 14.30 -1.55
N PRO A 13 -0.53 13.55 -0.91
CA PRO A 13 -0.53 12.08 -1.04
C PRO A 13 -0.92 11.67 -2.45
N THR A 14 -0.29 10.63 -2.97
CA THR A 14 -0.63 10.04 -4.27
C THR A 14 -0.52 8.51 -4.27
N VAL A 15 -1.10 7.88 -5.28
CA VAL A 15 -0.87 6.49 -5.66
C VAL A 15 0.27 6.45 -6.68
N GLY A 16 1.26 5.64 -6.36
CA GLY A 16 2.52 5.52 -7.07
C GLY A 16 2.73 4.19 -7.76
N LEU A 17 3.48 4.22 -8.85
CA LEU A 17 4.19 3.05 -9.40
C LEU A 17 5.65 3.09 -8.93
N TYR A 18 6.15 1.99 -8.38
CA TYR A 18 7.58 1.83 -8.12
C TYR A 18 8.26 1.05 -9.27
N LYS A 19 9.15 1.73 -10.00
CA LYS A 19 9.85 1.20 -11.18
C LYS A 19 11.32 1.63 -11.15
N ASP A 20 12.23 0.67 -11.28
CA ASP A 20 13.68 0.91 -11.41
C ASP A 20 14.29 1.84 -10.33
N GLY A 21 13.82 1.73 -9.08
CA GLY A 21 14.32 2.55 -7.97
C GLY A 21 13.64 3.91 -7.80
N VAL A 22 12.63 4.21 -8.62
CA VAL A 22 11.94 5.50 -8.68
C VAL A 22 10.46 5.33 -8.41
N TYR A 23 9.87 6.35 -7.78
CA TYR A 23 8.44 6.44 -7.48
C TYR A 23 7.78 7.40 -8.46
N VAL A 24 6.79 6.90 -9.19
CA VAL A 24 6.08 7.63 -10.26
C VAL A 24 4.65 7.91 -9.78
N ASP A 25 4.25 9.19 -9.73
CA ASP A 25 2.87 9.61 -9.40
C ASP A 25 1.93 9.28 -10.56
N LEU A 26 1.12 8.24 -10.39
CA LEU A 26 0.18 7.78 -11.41
C LEU A 26 -0.96 8.76 -11.62
N HIS A 27 -1.38 9.50 -10.59
CA HIS A 27 -2.40 10.52 -10.72
C HIS A 27 -1.91 11.67 -11.60
N ALA A 28 -0.72 12.20 -11.33
CA ALA A 28 -0.14 13.27 -12.14
C ALA A 28 0.19 12.80 -13.57
N LEU A 29 0.76 11.61 -13.73
CA LEU A 29 1.15 11.07 -15.03
C LEU A 29 -0.05 10.75 -15.93
N SER A 30 -1.21 10.41 -15.33
CA SER A 30 -2.45 10.16 -16.07
C SER A 30 -3.33 11.40 -16.22
N ASP A 31 -2.79 12.60 -15.95
CA ASP A 31 -3.51 13.88 -15.97
C ASP A 31 -4.82 13.83 -15.16
N GLY A 32 -4.77 13.13 -14.02
CA GLY A 32 -5.88 12.99 -13.08
C GLY A 32 -6.86 11.85 -13.38
N ALA A 33 -6.67 11.09 -14.46
CA ALA A 33 -7.57 9.99 -14.83
C ALA A 33 -7.54 8.83 -13.81
N LEU A 34 -6.39 8.56 -13.19
CA LEU A 34 -6.27 7.64 -12.05
C LEU A 34 -6.44 8.38 -10.72
N PRO A 35 -7.13 7.80 -9.72
CA PRO A 35 -7.26 8.42 -8.40
C PRO A 35 -5.91 8.63 -7.71
N ALA A 36 -5.78 9.74 -6.97
CA ALA A 36 -4.61 10.04 -6.14
C ALA A 36 -4.61 9.29 -4.79
N ASP A 37 -5.71 8.66 -4.42
CA ASP A 37 -5.84 7.94 -3.15
C ASP A 37 -5.94 6.43 -3.40
N MET A 38 -5.25 5.62 -2.58
CA MET A 38 -5.20 4.17 -2.79
C MET A 38 -6.56 3.51 -2.59
N ILE A 39 -7.40 4.01 -1.68
CA ILE A 39 -8.72 3.43 -1.44
C ILE A 39 -9.60 3.71 -2.66
N ALA A 40 -9.57 4.95 -3.17
CA ALA A 40 -10.28 5.31 -4.40
C ALA A 40 -9.77 4.52 -5.62
N PHE A 41 -8.45 4.31 -5.73
CA PHE A 41 -7.85 3.49 -6.78
C PHE A 41 -8.34 2.03 -6.73
N LEU A 42 -8.32 1.42 -5.54
CA LEU A 42 -8.80 0.05 -5.34
C LEU A 42 -10.31 -0.07 -5.57
N ALA A 43 -11.10 0.92 -5.14
CA ALA A 43 -12.54 0.97 -5.36
C ALA A 43 -12.91 1.09 -6.84
N ALA A 44 -12.08 1.77 -7.64
CA ALA A 44 -12.24 1.83 -9.09
C ALA A 44 -11.94 0.50 -9.81
N GLY A 45 -11.35 -0.47 -9.09
CA GLY A 45 -11.25 -1.87 -9.51
C GLY A 45 -10.41 -2.11 -10.76
N GLU A 46 -10.84 -3.07 -11.57
CA GLU A 46 -10.06 -3.57 -12.72
C GLU A 46 -9.78 -2.51 -13.78
N ALA A 47 -10.64 -1.51 -13.96
CA ALA A 47 -10.41 -0.42 -14.92
C ALA A 47 -9.19 0.41 -14.54
N ALA A 48 -9.07 0.82 -13.27
CA ALA A 48 -7.93 1.56 -12.76
C ALA A 48 -6.66 0.71 -12.79
N ARG A 49 -6.77 -0.57 -12.40
CA ARG A 49 -5.65 -1.52 -12.41
C ARG A 49 -5.11 -1.77 -13.82
N ALA A 50 -5.99 -1.98 -14.81
CA ALA A 50 -5.59 -2.15 -16.20
C ALA A 50 -4.94 -0.89 -16.78
N SER A 51 -5.42 0.30 -16.39
CA SER A 51 -4.80 1.57 -16.80
C SER A 51 -3.40 1.74 -16.20
N ALA A 52 -3.22 1.47 -14.91
CA ALA A 52 -1.90 1.48 -14.26
C ALA A 52 -0.93 0.47 -14.89
N HIS A 53 -1.42 -0.73 -15.26
CA HIS A 53 -0.61 -1.71 -15.98
C HIS A 53 -0.17 -1.25 -17.36
N ARG A 54 -1.05 -0.59 -18.13
CA ARG A 54 -0.68 -0.01 -19.42
C ARG A 54 0.39 1.05 -19.25
N ILE A 55 0.26 1.92 -18.25
CA ILE A 55 1.28 2.93 -17.91
C ILE A 55 2.60 2.23 -17.57
N ASP A 56 2.62 1.25 -16.66
CA ASP A 56 3.85 0.51 -16.29
C ASP A 56 4.53 -0.13 -17.52
N ALA A 57 3.74 -0.71 -18.43
CA ALA A 57 4.24 -1.36 -19.63
C ALA A 57 4.81 -0.39 -20.68
N SER A 58 4.23 0.80 -20.84
CA SER A 58 4.65 1.78 -21.84
C SER A 58 5.59 2.86 -21.31
N LEU A 59 5.80 2.95 -20.00
CA LEU A 59 6.59 4.01 -19.38
C LEU A 59 8.08 3.86 -19.71
N ALA A 60 8.58 4.77 -20.54
CA ALA A 60 10.01 4.99 -20.73
C ALA A 60 10.54 5.92 -19.62
N LEU A 61 11.15 5.32 -18.60
CA LEU A 61 11.73 6.02 -17.45
C LEU A 61 13.26 5.95 -17.52
N ASP A 62 13.92 7.10 -17.38
CA ASP A 62 15.35 7.17 -17.09
C ASP A 62 15.53 7.27 -15.55
N PRO A 63 15.94 6.20 -14.86
CA PRO A 63 16.05 6.21 -13.41
C PRO A 63 17.16 7.13 -12.89
N ALA A 64 18.12 7.53 -13.74
CA ALA A 64 19.16 8.49 -13.36
C ALA A 64 18.66 9.94 -13.35
N ARG A 65 17.53 10.22 -14.03
CA ARG A 65 16.97 11.57 -14.21
C ARG A 65 15.44 11.57 -14.06
N PRO A 66 14.90 11.13 -12.91
CA PRO A 66 13.46 11.03 -12.69
C PRO A 66 12.71 12.37 -12.86
N GLU A 67 13.39 13.50 -12.62
CA GLU A 67 12.85 14.85 -12.82
C GLU A 67 12.52 15.22 -14.28
N GLN A 68 12.96 14.41 -15.24
CA GLN A 68 12.62 14.57 -16.65
C GLN A 68 11.23 14.01 -16.98
N LEU A 69 10.71 13.07 -16.19
CA LEU A 69 9.36 12.56 -16.41
C LEU A 69 8.36 13.63 -16.02
N ARG A 70 7.65 14.15 -17.03
CA ARG A 70 6.65 15.20 -16.89
C ARG A 70 5.38 14.84 -17.64
N ASN A 71 4.24 15.26 -17.12
CA ASN A 71 2.96 15.16 -17.82
C ASN A 71 2.79 16.25 -18.89
N ALA A 72 1.65 16.28 -19.57
CA ALA A 72 1.36 17.24 -20.63
C ALA A 72 1.37 18.71 -20.15
N ALA A 73 1.07 18.95 -18.88
CA ALA A 73 1.13 20.26 -18.24
C ALA A 73 2.54 20.65 -17.75
N GLY A 74 3.55 19.80 -17.99
CA GLY A 74 4.94 20.04 -17.57
C GLY A 74 5.19 19.78 -16.07
N GLN A 75 4.23 19.22 -15.34
CA GLN A 75 4.39 18.87 -13.93
C GLN A 75 5.29 17.64 -13.82
N ARG A 76 6.22 17.65 -12.85
CA ARG A 76 7.07 16.49 -12.57
C ARG A 76 6.22 15.34 -12.04
N CYS A 77 6.50 14.12 -12.51
CA CYS A 77 5.72 12.92 -12.17
C CYS A 77 6.56 11.80 -11.54
N ALA A 78 7.85 11.99 -11.31
CA ALA A 78 8.69 10.96 -10.70
C ALA A 78 9.75 11.52 -9.75
N TRP A 79 10.01 10.77 -8.68
CA TRP A 79 10.93 11.15 -7.61
C TRP A 79 11.76 9.94 -7.13
N PRO A 80 13.03 10.17 -6.76
CA PRO A 80 13.77 9.19 -5.98
C PRO A 80 13.21 9.10 -4.55
N GLU A 81 13.45 7.97 -3.87
CA GLU A 81 12.94 7.72 -2.51
C GLU A 81 13.23 8.84 -1.52
N LYS A 82 14.45 9.39 -1.56
CA LYS A 82 14.93 10.45 -0.67
C LYS A 82 14.16 11.77 -0.76
N GLU A 83 13.35 11.98 -1.80
CA GLU A 83 12.57 13.20 -2.01
C GLU A 83 11.10 13.05 -1.59
N ILE A 84 10.67 11.85 -1.22
CA ILE A 84 9.27 11.56 -0.89
C ILE A 84 9.14 11.07 0.55
N GLU A 85 7.92 11.14 1.07
CA GLU A 85 7.54 10.45 2.30
C GLU A 85 6.76 9.19 1.92
N LEU A 86 7.34 8.01 2.12
CA LEU A 86 6.62 6.75 1.94
C LEU A 86 5.54 6.58 3.01
N LEU A 87 4.37 6.16 2.57
CA LEU A 87 3.23 5.84 3.44
C LEU A 87 3.02 4.33 3.46
N ALA A 88 2.21 3.85 4.41
CA ALA A 88 1.66 2.50 4.32
C ALA A 88 0.94 2.32 2.97
N PRO A 89 1.01 1.14 2.31
CA PRO A 89 0.42 0.94 0.99
C PRO A 89 -1.06 1.32 0.89
N VAL A 90 -1.81 1.11 1.97
CA VAL A 90 -3.16 1.65 2.14
C VAL A 90 -3.14 2.49 3.42
N PRO A 91 -3.04 3.83 3.35
CA PRO A 91 -2.79 4.67 4.54
C PRO A 91 -3.92 4.69 5.59
N ARG A 92 -5.18 4.54 5.17
CA ARG A 92 -6.37 4.65 6.04
C ARG A 92 -7.44 3.60 5.70
N PRO A 93 -7.13 2.30 5.81
CA PRO A 93 -8.07 1.26 5.41
C PRO A 93 -9.35 1.35 6.26
N GLY A 94 -10.51 1.21 5.62
CA GLY A 94 -11.81 1.27 6.32
C GLY A 94 -12.03 0.11 7.29
N LYS A 95 -11.30 -1.01 7.11
CA LYS A 95 -11.26 -2.16 8.01
C LYS A 95 -9.85 -2.74 8.02
N ILE A 96 -9.39 -3.21 9.18
CA ILE A 96 -8.13 -3.95 9.34
C ILE A 96 -8.50 -5.37 9.75
N MET A 97 -8.07 -6.35 8.96
CA MET A 97 -8.19 -7.77 9.31
C MET A 97 -6.84 -8.25 9.80
N HIS A 98 -6.78 -8.73 11.03
CA HIS A 98 -5.59 -9.31 11.62
C HIS A 98 -5.78 -10.82 11.74
N THR A 99 -4.77 -11.57 11.31
CA THR A 99 -4.73 -13.03 11.39
C THR A 99 -3.47 -13.41 12.17
N SER A 100 -3.63 -14.28 13.16
CA SER A 100 -2.56 -14.92 13.91
C SER A 100 -2.65 -16.44 13.73
N CYS A 101 -1.59 -17.16 14.09
CA CYS A 101 -1.56 -18.64 14.08
C CYS A 101 -1.92 -19.28 12.73
N ASN A 102 -1.64 -18.61 11.61
CA ASN A 102 -1.97 -19.09 10.27
C ASN A 102 -0.88 -20.01 9.67
N PHE A 103 -0.02 -20.58 10.52
CA PHE A 103 1.05 -21.51 10.16
C PHE A 103 1.18 -22.56 11.27
N ASP A 104 1.08 -23.84 10.92
CA ASP A 104 1.07 -24.95 11.90
C ASP A 104 2.31 -24.95 12.80
N ALA A 105 3.50 -24.76 12.24
CA ALA A 105 4.74 -24.72 13.01
C ALA A 105 4.78 -23.56 14.04
N HIS A 106 4.19 -22.42 13.70
CA HIS A 106 4.11 -21.30 14.66
C HIS A 106 3.05 -21.58 15.74
N LEU A 107 1.95 -22.24 15.40
CA LEU A 107 0.97 -22.70 16.38
C LEU A 107 1.60 -23.70 17.36
N GLU A 108 2.35 -24.68 16.86
CA GLU A 108 3.08 -25.66 17.68
C GLU A 108 4.04 -24.98 18.66
N GLU A 109 4.83 -24.00 18.19
CA GLU A 109 5.72 -23.19 19.04
C GLU A 109 4.94 -22.54 20.20
N LEU A 110 3.83 -21.86 19.89
CA LEU A 110 3.02 -21.14 20.89
C LEU A 110 2.40 -22.07 21.94
N THR A 111 2.07 -23.32 21.59
CA THR A 111 1.51 -24.30 22.54
C THR A 111 2.52 -24.79 23.59
N THR A 112 3.81 -24.47 23.42
CA THR A 112 4.87 -24.87 24.36
C THR A 112 5.26 -23.79 25.36
N TRP A 113 4.68 -22.58 25.27
CA TRP A 113 5.02 -21.45 26.12
C TRP A 113 4.54 -21.68 27.57
N LYS A 114 5.48 -21.58 28.52
CA LYS A 114 5.24 -21.84 29.96
C LYS A 114 5.34 -20.60 30.86
N GLU A 115 5.58 -19.43 30.26
CA GLU A 115 5.80 -18.20 31.01
C GLU A 115 4.49 -17.75 31.72
N PRO A 116 4.51 -17.57 33.06
CA PRO A 116 3.30 -17.31 33.85
C PRO A 116 2.54 -16.04 33.46
N GLU A 117 3.25 -15.03 32.97
CA GLU A 117 2.67 -13.76 32.51
C GLU A 117 1.67 -13.96 31.36
N TRP A 118 1.93 -14.91 30.45
CA TRP A 118 1.03 -15.23 29.34
C TRP A 118 -0.15 -16.11 29.74
N GLN A 119 -0.04 -16.84 30.86
CA GLN A 119 -1.16 -17.61 31.43
C GLN A 119 -2.15 -16.71 32.18
N SER A 120 -1.70 -15.55 32.67
CA SER A 120 -2.52 -14.63 33.47
C SER A 120 -3.60 -13.87 32.70
N HIS A 121 -3.60 -13.95 31.37
CA HIS A 121 -4.49 -13.18 30.50
C HIS A 121 -5.87 -13.84 30.27
N ASN A 122 -6.23 -14.87 31.07
CA ASN A 122 -7.53 -15.56 30.98
C ASN A 122 -7.94 -15.88 29.53
N TRP A 123 -7.00 -16.38 28.71
CA TRP A 123 -7.27 -16.68 27.29
C TRP A 123 -8.43 -17.67 27.10
N GLY A 124 -8.68 -18.54 28.08
CA GLY A 124 -9.85 -19.44 28.09
C GLY A 124 -11.19 -18.74 28.40
N GLU A 125 -11.17 -17.50 28.90
CA GLU A 125 -12.34 -16.65 29.09
C GLU A 125 -12.54 -15.65 27.94
N PHE A 126 -11.58 -15.53 27.01
CA PHE A 126 -11.73 -14.72 25.81
C PHE A 126 -12.68 -15.41 24.82
N HIS A 127 -13.97 -15.36 25.16
CA HIS A 127 -15.06 -15.69 24.26
C HIS A 127 -15.56 -14.36 23.67
N PHE A 128 -15.18 -14.06 22.42
CA PHE A 128 -15.96 -13.10 21.65
C PHE A 128 -17.22 -13.84 21.17
N GLU A 129 -18.30 -13.76 21.93
CA GLU A 129 -19.62 -14.09 21.39
C GLU A 129 -20.03 -12.97 20.43
N HIS A 130 -20.13 -13.31 19.14
CA HIS A 130 -20.71 -12.39 18.17
C HIS A 130 -22.10 -11.96 18.68
N PRO A 131 -22.51 -10.68 18.58
CA PRO A 131 -23.82 -10.22 19.09
C PRO A 131 -25.04 -10.96 18.52
N THR A 132 -24.84 -11.78 17.49
CA THR A 132 -25.87 -12.60 16.85
C THR A 132 -25.69 -14.10 17.08
N GLY A 133 -24.71 -14.55 17.87
CA GLY A 133 -24.56 -15.94 18.30
C GLY A 133 -24.13 -16.96 17.22
N PHE A 134 -23.32 -16.55 16.23
CA PHE A 134 -22.69 -17.46 15.25
C PHE A 134 -21.17 -17.35 15.31
#